data_AF-A0A4Q4WL30-F1
#
_entry.id   AF-A0A4Q4WL30-F1
#
_cell.length_a   1.000
_cell.length_b   1.000
_cell.length_c   1.000
_cell.angle_alpha   90.00
_cell.angle_beta   90.00
_cell.angle_gamma   90.00
#
_symmetry.space_group_name_H-M   'P 1'
#
loop_
_entity.id
_entity.type
_entity.pdbx_description
1 polymer ?
#
loop_
_entity_poly.entity_id
_entity_poly.type
_entity_poly.pdbx_seq_one_letter_code
_entity_poly.pdbx_strand_id
1 'polypeptide(L)'
;MATSNEKWVRALLTINTTNNNRAAAARTRAARAERLAAERAPADAAAVAAAAADAAAAAAAADAARIEVKRAEREQATAAAEEPRAPETPARPPRSRPARGERRAVPCLGCLRSALAGRSTGECFDAAVGSRCWRYAFGHTCIPVPANVRPFAVRLVKALKNEASRRDIDRLRASIRVLLEKKEEKKEEKQAAPAGSPAAVRA
;
A
#
# COMPACT_ATOMS: atom_id res chain seq x y z
N MET A 1 -79.30 -33.80 6.58
CA MET A 1 -78.84 -32.41 6.78
C MET A 1 -77.56 -32.46 7.59
N ALA A 2 -76.42 -32.10 7.01
CA ALA A 2 -75.15 -32.04 7.76
C ALA A 2 -75.25 -30.93 8.83
N THR A 3 -74.81 -31.24 10.04
CA THR A 3 -74.87 -30.30 11.18
C THR A 3 -73.90 -29.14 10.95
N SER A 4 -74.19 -27.97 11.52
CA SER A 4 -73.39 -26.75 11.34
C SER A 4 -71.89 -26.97 11.59
N ASN A 5 -71.54 -27.81 12.58
CA ASN A 5 -70.15 -28.15 12.93
C ASN A 5 -69.40 -28.92 11.83
N GLU A 6 -70.06 -29.83 11.11
CA GLU A 6 -69.42 -30.61 10.05
C GLU A 6 -69.00 -29.72 8.86
N LYS A 7 -69.77 -28.65 8.59
CA LYS A 7 -69.44 -27.67 7.55
C LYS A 7 -68.19 -26.87 7.92
N TRP A 8 -68.06 -26.46 9.19
CA TRP A 8 -66.89 -25.73 9.67
C TRP A 8 -65.62 -26.58 9.67
N VAL A 9 -65.70 -27.84 10.11
CA VAL A 9 -64.56 -28.76 10.10
C VAL A 9 -64.08 -29.01 8.67
N ARG A 10 -64.99 -29.23 7.72
CA ARG A 10 -64.65 -29.44 6.30
C ARG A 10 -64.03 -28.18 5.67
N ALA A 11 -64.53 -27.00 6.01
CA ALA A 11 -63.95 -25.73 5.55
C ALA A 11 -62.52 -25.53 6.08
N LEU A 12 -62.29 -25.78 7.37
CA LEU A 12 -60.97 -25.69 8.00
C LEU A 12 -59.97 -26.69 7.39
N LEU A 13 -60.40 -27.94 7.14
CA LEU A 13 -59.55 -28.95 6.51
C LEU A 13 -59.13 -28.53 5.08
N THR A 14 -60.05 -27.92 4.33
CA THR A 14 -59.81 -27.44 2.96
C THR A 14 -58.83 -26.26 2.94
N ILE A 15 -58.99 -25.31 3.87
CA ILE A 15 -58.08 -24.16 4.04
C ILE A 15 -56.68 -24.65 4.41
N ASN A 16 -56.57 -25.57 5.36
CA ASN A 16 -55.30 -26.10 5.82
C ASN A 16 -54.56 -26.85 4.70
N THR A 17 -55.29 -27.66 3.92
CA THR A 17 -54.73 -28.37 2.75
C THR A 17 -54.21 -27.40 1.69
N THR A 18 -54.96 -26.32 1.41
CA THR A 18 -54.56 -25.31 0.42
C THR A 18 -53.34 -24.52 0.88
N ASN A 19 -53.26 -24.16 2.16
CA ASN A 19 -52.10 -23.50 2.74
C ASN A 19 -50.85 -24.38 2.69
N ASN A 20 -50.98 -25.66 3.02
CA ASN A 20 -49.87 -26.62 2.91
C ASN A 20 -49.37 -26.77 1.48
N ASN A 21 -50.29 -26.87 0.51
CA ASN A 21 -49.93 -26.95 -0.91
C ASN A 21 -49.21 -25.68 -1.41
N ARG A 22 -49.68 -24.49 -1.00
CA ARG A 22 -49.01 -23.23 -1.33
C ARG A 22 -47.61 -23.16 -0.70
N ALA A 23 -47.47 -23.56 0.55
CA ALA A 23 -46.19 -23.60 1.24
C ALA A 23 -45.20 -24.58 0.58
N ALA A 24 -45.68 -25.77 0.17
CA ALA A 24 -44.88 -26.73 -0.56
C ALA A 24 -44.42 -26.17 -1.93
N ALA A 25 -45.33 -25.55 -2.68
CA ALA A 25 -44.99 -24.92 -3.96
C ALA A 25 -43.98 -23.77 -3.80
N ALA A 26 -44.09 -22.97 -2.74
CA ALA A 26 -43.13 -21.90 -2.43
C ALA A 26 -41.73 -22.46 -2.16
N ARG A 27 -41.62 -23.55 -1.37
CA ARG A 27 -40.33 -24.21 -1.10
C ARG A 27 -39.69 -24.76 -2.36
N THR A 28 -40.48 -25.38 -3.25
CA THR A 28 -39.96 -25.89 -4.53
C THR A 28 -39.45 -24.77 -5.44
N ARG A 29 -40.13 -23.60 -5.45
CA ARG A 29 -39.66 -22.43 -6.21
C ARG A 29 -38.37 -21.87 -5.62
N ALA A 30 -38.26 -21.77 -4.29
CA ALA A 30 -37.04 -21.31 -3.61
C ALA A 30 -35.85 -22.23 -3.92
N ALA A 31 -36.02 -23.55 -3.79
CA ALA A 31 -34.97 -24.52 -4.10
C ALA A 31 -34.53 -24.48 -5.58
N ARG A 32 -35.47 -24.21 -6.51
CA ARG A 32 -35.13 -24.01 -7.92
C ARG A 32 -34.34 -22.72 -8.15
N ALA A 33 -34.71 -21.63 -7.47
CA ALA A 33 -33.98 -20.36 -7.57
C ALA A 33 -32.55 -20.50 -7.03
N GLU A 34 -32.36 -21.19 -5.91
CA GLU A 34 -31.04 -21.49 -5.35
C GLU A 34 -30.17 -22.33 -6.30
N ARG A 35 -30.73 -23.36 -6.94
CA ARG A 35 -30.01 -24.15 -7.95
C ARG A 35 -29.57 -23.30 -9.13
N LEU A 36 -30.46 -22.46 -9.67
CA LEU A 36 -30.12 -21.57 -10.79
C LEU A 36 -29.05 -20.53 -10.41
N ALA A 37 -29.07 -20.04 -9.16
CA ALA A 37 -28.04 -19.15 -8.66
C ALA A 37 -26.68 -19.85 -8.52
N ALA A 38 -26.67 -21.08 -8.01
CA ALA A 38 -25.46 -21.89 -7.88
C ALA A 38 -24.86 -22.28 -9.25
N GLU A 39 -25.68 -22.54 -10.27
CA GLU A 39 -25.24 -22.82 -11.63
C GLU A 39 -24.67 -21.58 -12.35
N ARG A 40 -25.15 -20.37 -12.03
CA ARG A 40 -24.63 -19.12 -12.62
C ARG A 40 -23.35 -18.62 -11.96
N ALA A 41 -23.17 -18.86 -10.67
CA ALA A 41 -21.97 -18.47 -9.93
C ALA A 41 -20.62 -18.82 -10.62
N PRO A 42 -20.39 -20.04 -11.17
CA PRO A 42 -19.15 -20.35 -11.87
C PRO A 42 -18.99 -19.59 -13.19
N ALA A 43 -20.08 -19.32 -13.92
CA ALA A 43 -20.03 -18.56 -15.17
C ALA A 43 -19.70 -17.08 -14.90
N ASP A 44 -20.29 -16.49 -13.86
CA ASP A 44 -19.98 -15.13 -13.43
C ASP A 44 -18.53 -15.02 -12.94
N ALA A 45 -18.05 -16.02 -12.18
CA ALA A 45 -16.65 -16.08 -11.74
C ALA A 45 -15.67 -16.21 -12.93
N ALA A 46 -16.01 -17.01 -13.94
CA ALA A 46 -15.21 -17.15 -15.15
C ALA A 46 -15.17 -15.85 -15.98
N ALA A 47 -16.30 -15.15 -16.10
CA ALA A 47 -16.37 -13.86 -16.78
C ALA A 47 -15.50 -12.80 -16.07
N VAL A 48 -15.53 -12.75 -14.73
CA VAL A 48 -14.67 -11.86 -13.93
C VAL A 48 -13.20 -12.21 -14.09
N ALA A 49 -12.85 -13.50 -14.13
CA ALA A 49 -11.47 -13.94 -14.34
C ALA A 49 -10.94 -13.58 -15.73
N ALA A 50 -11.77 -13.72 -16.78
CA ALA A 50 -11.42 -13.32 -18.14
C ALA A 50 -11.17 -11.81 -18.24
N ALA A 51 -12.09 -10.99 -17.68
CA ALA A 51 -11.93 -9.53 -17.66
C ALA A 51 -10.66 -9.09 -16.89
N ALA A 52 -10.29 -9.79 -15.81
CA ALA A 52 -9.06 -9.52 -15.08
C ALA A 52 -7.80 -9.88 -15.90
N ALA A 53 -7.85 -10.95 -16.70
CA ALA A 53 -6.76 -11.34 -17.58
C ALA A 53 -6.54 -10.32 -18.71
N ASP A 54 -7.63 -9.84 -19.33
CA ASP A 54 -7.56 -8.80 -20.37
C ASP A 54 -6.99 -7.48 -19.82
N ALA A 55 -7.39 -7.08 -18.61
CA ALA A 55 -6.85 -5.90 -17.95
C ALA A 55 -5.34 -6.04 -17.64
N ALA A 56 -4.89 -7.24 -17.24
CA ALA A 56 -3.47 -7.52 -17.01
C ALA A 56 -2.65 -7.48 -18.31
N ALA A 57 -3.20 -8.00 -19.42
CA ALA A 57 -2.57 -7.94 -20.73
C ALA A 57 -2.42 -6.50 -21.24
N ALA A 58 -3.47 -5.67 -21.07
CA ALA A 58 -3.43 -4.26 -21.43
C ALA A 58 -2.38 -3.47 -20.62
N ALA A 59 -2.25 -3.74 -19.32
CA ALA A 59 -1.23 -3.13 -18.48
C ALA A 59 0.19 -3.52 -18.92
N ALA A 60 0.42 -4.79 -19.24
CA ALA A 60 1.71 -5.26 -19.74
C ALA A 60 2.10 -4.62 -21.08
N ALA A 61 1.13 -4.43 -21.99
CA ALA A 61 1.35 -3.75 -23.26
C ALA A 61 1.71 -2.25 -23.07
N ALA A 62 1.05 -1.57 -22.13
CA ALA A 62 1.36 -0.18 -21.79
C ALA A 62 2.77 -0.02 -21.19
N ASP A 63 3.19 -0.94 -20.33
CA ASP A 63 4.55 -0.96 -19.77
C ASP A 63 5.61 -1.22 -20.85
N ALA A 64 5.35 -2.14 -21.79
CA ALA A 64 6.24 -2.39 -22.94
C ALA A 64 6.39 -1.13 -23.82
N ALA A 65 5.29 -0.46 -24.15
CA ALA A 65 5.32 0.79 -24.91
C ALA A 65 6.13 1.89 -24.21
N ARG A 66 6.03 2.00 -22.88
CA ARG A 66 6.80 2.97 -22.09
C ARG A 66 8.30 2.67 -22.09
N ILE A 67 8.68 1.40 -22.12
CA ILE A 67 10.09 0.99 -22.21
C ILE A 67 10.66 1.39 -23.57
N GLU A 68 9.92 1.18 -24.66
CA GLU A 68 10.35 1.56 -26.00
C GLU A 68 10.48 3.08 -26.17
N VAL A 69 9.54 3.88 -25.63
CA VAL A 69 9.64 5.35 -25.64
C VAL A 69 10.92 5.83 -24.93
N LYS A 70 11.22 5.27 -23.76
CA LYS A 70 12.45 5.61 -23.01
C LYS A 70 13.72 5.20 -23.75
N ARG A 71 13.68 4.11 -24.51
CA ARG A 71 14.80 3.66 -25.32
C ARG A 71 15.04 4.62 -26.48
N ALA A 72 13.98 5.01 -27.20
CA ALA A 72 14.05 5.97 -28.28
C ALA A 72 14.57 7.34 -27.82
N GLU A 73 14.13 7.84 -26.65
CA GLU A 73 14.66 9.09 -26.06
C GLU A 73 16.17 8.99 -25.77
N ARG A 74 16.64 7.82 -25.30
CA ARG A 74 18.06 7.61 -24.99
C ARG A 74 18.92 7.54 -26.26
N GLU A 75 18.41 6.94 -27.33
CA GLU A 75 19.10 6.85 -28.63
C GLU A 75 19.18 8.22 -29.32
N GLN A 76 18.14 9.07 -29.22
CA GLN A 76 18.17 10.45 -29.71
C GLN A 76 19.15 11.34 -28.94
N ALA A 77 19.26 11.15 -27.62
CA ALA A 77 20.21 11.90 -26.79
C ALA A 77 21.69 11.58 -27.12
N THR A 78 21.98 10.39 -27.67
CA THR A 78 23.34 10.01 -28.08
C THR A 78 23.73 10.51 -29.46
N ALA A 79 22.79 10.87 -30.34
CA ALA A 79 23.08 11.33 -31.70
C ALA A 79 23.37 12.85 -31.80
N ALA A 80 23.04 13.64 -30.77
CA ALA A 80 23.19 15.10 -30.77
C ALA A 80 24.47 15.62 -30.09
N ALA A 81 25.43 14.75 -29.76
CA ALA A 81 26.60 15.09 -28.95
C ALA A 81 27.94 14.98 -29.69
N GLU A 82 27.98 15.35 -30.97
CA GLU A 82 29.22 15.46 -31.74
C GLU A 82 29.43 16.91 -32.22
N GLU A 83 29.87 17.77 -31.29
CA GLU A 83 30.42 19.11 -31.58
C GLU A 83 31.70 19.38 -30.74
N PRO A 84 32.59 20.30 -31.18
CA PRO A 84 34.00 20.32 -30.79
C PRO A 84 34.24 20.68 -29.32
N ARG A 85 35.14 19.93 -28.67
CA ARG A 85 35.56 20.13 -27.28
C ARG A 85 36.11 21.54 -27.04
N ALA A 86 35.43 22.27 -26.16
CA ALA A 86 35.97 23.43 -25.46
C ALA A 86 37.03 23.01 -24.41
N PRO A 87 38.00 23.89 -24.07
CA PRO A 87 39.11 23.55 -23.19
C PRO A 87 38.65 23.15 -21.78
N GLU A 88 39.20 22.04 -21.31
CA GLU A 88 38.88 21.41 -20.03
C GLU A 88 39.16 22.38 -18.87
N THR A 89 38.10 22.77 -18.17
CA THR A 89 38.24 23.33 -16.82
C THR A 89 38.83 22.25 -15.91
N PRO A 90 39.79 22.57 -15.03
CA PRO A 90 40.48 21.57 -14.23
C PRO A 90 39.48 20.73 -13.45
N ALA A 91 39.46 19.43 -13.75
CA ALA A 91 38.53 18.47 -13.19
C ALA A 91 38.58 18.55 -11.66
N ARG A 92 37.47 18.97 -11.05
CA ARG A 92 37.34 19.01 -9.59
C ARG A 92 37.71 17.64 -9.04
N PRO A 93 38.65 17.53 -8.08
CA PRO A 93 39.12 16.24 -7.59
C PRO A 93 37.93 15.41 -7.08
N PRO A 94 37.94 14.08 -7.32
CA PRO A 94 36.86 13.20 -6.91
C PRO A 94 36.66 13.34 -5.41
N ARG A 95 35.43 13.69 -4.99
CA ARG A 95 35.11 13.82 -3.57
C ARG A 95 35.28 12.44 -2.94
N SER A 96 36.34 12.26 -2.15
CA SER A 96 36.58 11.03 -1.41
C SER A 96 35.43 10.81 -0.43
N ARG A 97 34.74 9.68 -0.57
CA ARG A 97 33.68 9.31 0.35
C ARG A 97 34.35 8.77 1.63
N PRO A 98 33.93 9.20 2.83
CA PRO A 98 34.44 8.64 4.07
C PRO A 98 34.34 7.11 4.08
N ALA A 99 35.14 6.41 4.87
CA ALA A 99 34.95 4.98 5.10
C ALA A 99 33.54 4.72 5.69
N ARG A 100 32.92 3.58 5.35
CA ARG A 100 31.68 3.14 6.01
C ARG A 100 32.03 2.72 7.43
N GLY A 101 31.34 3.30 8.41
CA GLY A 101 31.37 2.85 9.79
C GLY A 101 30.42 1.68 10.04
N GLU A 102 30.10 1.47 11.32
CA GLU A 102 29.22 0.40 11.79
C GLU A 102 27.78 0.53 11.25
N ARG A 103 27.09 -0.60 11.10
CA ARG A 103 25.68 -0.63 10.69
C ARG A 103 24.79 -0.28 11.86
N ARG A 104 23.96 0.74 11.71
CA ARG A 104 22.96 1.13 12.71
C ARG A 104 21.85 0.09 12.81
N ALA A 105 21.40 -0.18 14.03
CA ALA A 105 20.25 -1.05 14.29
C ALA A 105 18.93 -0.48 13.71
N VAL A 106 18.76 0.85 13.76
CA VAL A 106 17.59 1.55 13.21
C VAL A 106 18.06 2.51 12.11
N PRO A 107 17.47 2.45 10.90
CA PRO A 107 17.84 3.38 9.84
C PRO A 107 17.40 4.81 10.18
N CYS A 108 18.10 5.81 9.64
CA CYS A 108 17.61 7.19 9.69
C CYS A 108 16.45 7.41 8.72
N LEU A 109 15.70 8.50 8.90
CA LEU A 109 14.51 8.79 8.10
C LEU A 109 14.84 8.93 6.60
N GLY A 110 15.99 9.49 6.24
CA GLY A 110 16.43 9.60 4.84
C GLY A 110 16.71 8.25 4.19
N CYS A 111 17.39 7.34 4.90
CA CYS A 111 17.64 5.97 4.44
C CYS A 111 16.33 5.20 4.31
N LEU A 112 15.41 5.37 5.27
CA LEU A 112 14.07 4.78 5.22
C LEU A 112 13.28 5.28 4.00
N ARG A 113 13.20 6.59 3.76
CA ARG A 113 12.52 7.17 2.59
C ARG A 113 13.10 6.65 1.27
N SER A 114 14.42 6.52 1.19
CA SER A 114 15.09 5.95 0.02
C SER A 114 14.68 4.49 -0.22
N ALA A 115 14.52 3.70 0.84
CA ALA A 115 14.04 2.31 0.75
C ALA A 115 12.56 2.19 0.38
N LEU A 116 11.71 3.09 0.90
CA LEU A 116 10.29 3.19 0.53
C LEU A 116 10.10 3.56 -0.95
N ALA A 117 11.04 4.30 -1.52
CA ALA A 117 11.09 4.65 -2.94
C ALA A 117 11.77 3.57 -3.82
N GLY A 118 12.19 2.44 -3.24
CA GLY A 118 12.86 1.36 -3.97
C GLY A 118 14.29 1.68 -4.43
N ARG A 119 14.89 2.77 -3.94
CA ARG A 119 16.25 3.21 -4.33
C ARG A 119 17.36 2.66 -3.44
N SER A 120 17.02 1.82 -2.46
CA SER A 120 17.99 1.15 -1.59
C SER A 120 17.40 0.03 -0.74
N THR A 121 18.29 -0.78 -0.17
CA THR A 121 18.02 -1.78 0.86
C THR A 121 17.62 -1.21 2.23
N GLY A 122 17.75 0.11 2.42
CA GLY A 122 17.43 0.80 3.67
C GLY A 122 18.48 0.65 4.77
N GLU A 123 19.62 0.03 4.47
CA GLU A 123 20.75 -0.02 5.39
C GLU A 123 21.32 1.37 5.67
N CYS A 124 21.63 1.61 6.94
CA CYS A 124 22.14 2.87 7.43
C CYS A 124 23.43 2.59 8.18
N PHE A 125 24.52 3.19 7.72
CA PHE A 125 25.84 3.05 8.33
C PHE A 125 26.24 4.35 8.99
N ASP A 126 26.93 4.28 10.11
CA ASP A 126 27.58 5.44 10.71
C ASP A 126 28.66 5.99 9.77
N ALA A 127 28.79 7.32 9.75
CA ALA A 127 29.97 7.93 9.17
C ALA A 127 31.12 7.77 10.18
N ALA A 128 32.36 7.59 9.69
CA ALA A 128 33.54 7.54 10.55
C ALA A 128 33.71 8.81 11.41
N VAL A 129 33.15 9.94 10.97
CA VAL A 129 33.22 11.22 11.67
C VAL A 129 31.81 11.83 11.77
N GLY A 130 31.36 12.12 12.99
CA GLY A 130 30.12 12.84 13.30
C GLY A 130 28.88 11.97 13.53
N SER A 131 27.77 12.60 13.91
CA SER A 131 26.50 11.93 14.24
C SER A 131 25.65 11.52 13.02
N ARG A 132 26.17 11.75 11.81
CA ARG A 132 25.45 11.55 10.55
C ARG A 132 25.69 10.16 10.00
N CYS A 133 24.73 9.64 9.24
CA CYS A 133 24.96 8.40 8.53
C CYS A 133 25.81 8.63 7.27
N TRP A 134 26.58 7.62 6.88
CA TRP A 134 27.50 7.61 5.74
C TRP A 134 26.86 8.08 4.42
N ARG A 135 25.55 7.87 4.25
CA ARG A 135 24.83 8.28 3.04
C ARG A 135 24.60 9.78 2.95
N TYR A 136 24.55 10.46 4.09
CA TYR A 136 24.24 11.88 4.22
C TYR A 136 25.38 12.67 4.91
N ALA A 137 26.61 12.15 4.87
CA ALA A 137 27.78 12.79 5.47
C ALA A 137 28.01 14.23 4.94
N PHE A 138 27.68 14.51 3.68
CA PHE A 138 27.91 15.79 3.01
C PHE A 138 26.64 16.65 2.87
N GLY A 139 26.06 17.08 3.99
CA GLY A 139 25.14 18.24 3.98
C GLY A 139 23.66 17.99 4.28
N HIS A 140 23.21 16.74 4.43
CA HIS A 140 21.84 16.48 4.90
C HIS A 140 21.83 16.03 6.38
N THR A 141 20.79 16.44 7.10
CA THR A 141 20.59 16.05 8.50
C THR A 141 20.12 14.60 8.61
N CYS A 142 20.82 13.81 9.43
CA CYS A 142 20.44 12.44 9.75
C CYS A 142 19.31 12.44 10.78
N ILE A 143 18.06 12.59 10.31
CA ILE A 143 16.88 12.69 11.19
C ILE A 143 16.55 11.29 11.75
N PRO A 144 16.38 11.14 13.08
CA PRO A 144 15.98 9.87 13.68
C PRO A 144 14.55 9.49 13.27
N VAL A 145 14.30 8.20 13.05
CA VAL A 145 12.96 7.71 12.72
C VAL A 145 12.03 7.86 13.94
N PRO A 146 10.79 8.36 13.74
CA PRO A 146 9.75 8.39 14.77
C PRO A 146 9.60 7.07 15.52
N ALA A 147 9.47 7.12 16.85
CA ALA A 147 9.42 5.93 17.70
C ALA A 147 8.37 4.89 17.24
N ASN A 148 7.17 5.34 16.85
CA ASN A 148 6.09 4.51 16.34
C ASN A 148 6.42 3.78 15.01
N VAL A 149 7.35 4.32 14.22
CA VAL A 149 7.74 3.77 12.91
C VAL A 149 8.98 2.86 13.01
N ARG A 150 9.78 2.97 14.09
CA ARG A 150 11.02 2.20 14.28
C ARG A 150 10.86 0.69 14.07
N PRO A 151 9.90 -0.02 14.70
CA PRO A 151 9.81 -1.48 14.54
C PRO A 151 9.49 -1.88 13.09
N PHE A 152 8.67 -1.09 12.39
CA PHE A 152 8.34 -1.32 10.99
C PHE A 152 9.54 -1.03 10.07
N ALA A 153 10.30 0.03 10.35
CA ALA A 153 11.51 0.35 9.61
C ALA A 153 12.56 -0.78 9.70
N VAL A 154 12.78 -1.33 10.91
CA VAL A 154 13.69 -2.46 11.11
C VAL A 154 13.20 -3.72 10.38
N ARG A 155 11.89 -4.02 10.46
CA ARG A 155 11.28 -5.13 9.72
C ARG A 155 11.43 -4.98 8.21
N LEU A 156 11.23 -3.78 7.67
CA LEU A 156 11.41 -3.50 6.25
C LEU A 156 12.86 -3.73 5.80
N VAL A 157 13.84 -3.21 6.54
CA VAL A 157 15.26 -3.42 6.20
C VAL A 157 15.62 -4.91 6.26
N LYS A 158 15.11 -5.64 7.26
CA LYS A 158 15.31 -7.10 7.36
C LYS A 158 14.66 -7.84 6.20
N ALA A 159 13.44 -7.48 5.81
CA ALA A 159 12.73 -8.07 4.69
C ALA A 159 13.44 -7.81 3.35
N LEU A 160 13.96 -6.60 3.14
CA LEU A 160 14.75 -6.25 1.96
C LEU A 160 16.08 -7.01 1.90
N LYS A 161 16.75 -7.19 3.04
CA LYS A 161 18.02 -7.95 3.12
C LYS A 161 17.82 -9.44 2.86
N ASN A 162 16.71 -10.00 3.31
CA ASN A 162 16.40 -11.42 3.18
C ASN A 162 15.61 -11.76 1.91
N GLU A 163 15.48 -10.80 0.98
CA GLU A 163 14.72 -10.98 -0.27
C GLU A 163 13.31 -11.55 -0.03
N ALA A 164 12.62 -11.04 0.99
CA ALA A 164 11.27 -11.47 1.32
C ALA A 164 10.31 -11.25 0.15
N SER A 165 9.12 -11.87 0.23
CA SER A 165 8.13 -11.75 -0.83
C SER A 165 7.79 -10.28 -1.13
N ARG A 166 7.61 -9.95 -2.42
CA ARG A 166 7.22 -8.58 -2.83
C ARG A 166 5.98 -8.10 -2.09
N ARG A 167 5.00 -8.99 -1.88
CA ARG A 167 3.77 -8.71 -1.14
C ARG A 167 4.04 -8.24 0.30
N ASP A 168 4.98 -8.88 1.01
CA ASP A 168 5.31 -8.51 2.39
C ASP A 168 6.06 -7.18 2.45
N ILE A 169 6.98 -6.95 1.51
CA ILE A 169 7.71 -5.68 1.39
C ILE A 169 6.73 -4.53 1.12
N ASP A 170 5.77 -4.73 0.20
CA ASP A 170 4.80 -3.69 -0.16
C ASP A 170 3.79 -3.42 0.97
N ARG A 171 3.35 -4.45 1.69
CA ARG A 171 2.57 -4.27 2.94
C ARG A 171 3.32 -3.43 3.96
N LEU A 172 4.60 -3.74 4.20
CA LEU A 172 5.43 -2.96 5.14
C LEU A 172 5.59 -1.50 4.67
N ARG A 173 5.83 -1.28 3.38
CA ARG A 173 5.90 0.07 2.79
C ARG A 173 4.60 0.85 3.01
N ALA A 174 3.45 0.23 2.75
CA ALA A 174 2.15 0.85 2.94
C ALA A 174 1.92 1.22 4.41
N SER A 175 2.16 0.31 5.36
CA SER A 175 2.01 0.59 6.79
C SER A 175 2.90 1.75 7.26
N ILE A 176 4.14 1.81 6.78
CA ILE A 176 5.07 2.88 7.14
C ILE A 176 4.60 4.23 6.62
N ARG A 177 4.05 4.31 5.40
CA ARG A 177 3.51 5.56 4.84
C ARG A 177 2.37 6.10 5.70
N VAL A 178 1.39 5.25 6.02
CA VAL A 178 0.25 5.61 6.89
C VAL A 178 0.71 6.09 8.28
N LEU A 179 1.72 5.45 8.87
CA LEU A 179 2.24 5.83 10.19
C LEU A 179 3.05 7.14 10.18
N LEU A 180 3.63 7.50 9.04
CA LEU A 180 4.32 8.78 8.88
C LEU A 180 3.32 9.92 8.69
N GLU A 181 2.24 9.70 7.95
CA GLU A 181 1.14 10.66 7.73
C GLU A 181 0.38 10.97 9.03
N LYS A 182 -0.01 9.94 9.81
CA LYS A 182 -0.71 10.11 11.10
C LYS A 182 0.07 10.89 12.17
N LYS A 183 1.35 11.17 11.94
CA LYS A 183 2.16 11.91 12.89
C LYS A 183 2.03 13.43 12.75
N GLU A 184 1.48 13.91 11.64
CA GLU A 184 1.26 15.34 11.40
C GLU A 184 0.07 15.85 12.23
N GLU A 185 -1.02 15.07 12.31
CA GLU A 185 -2.23 15.42 13.08
C GLU A 185 -1.98 15.56 14.61
N LYS A 186 -1.17 14.67 15.21
CA LYS A 186 -0.86 14.74 16.66
C LYS A 186 0.09 15.87 17.04
N LYS A 187 0.77 16.51 16.09
CA LYS A 187 1.68 17.63 16.34
C LYS A 187 0.93 18.96 16.40
N GLU A 188 -0.10 19.13 15.57
CA GLU A 188 -0.98 20.30 15.60
C GLU A 188 -1.80 20.39 16.89
N GLU A 189 -2.37 19.28 17.38
CA GLU A 189 -3.19 19.28 18.59
C GLU A 189 -2.41 19.67 19.86
N LYS A 190 -1.09 19.39 19.90
CA LYS A 190 -0.23 19.78 21.04
C LYS A 190 0.35 21.20 20.95
N GLN A 191 0.23 21.89 19.82
CA GLN A 191 0.66 23.29 19.68
C GLN A 191 -0.49 24.30 19.88
N ALA A 192 -1.71 23.83 20.11
CA ALA A 192 -2.91 24.65 20.27
C ALA A 192 -3.38 24.84 21.75
N ALA A 193 -2.49 24.74 22.74
CA ALA A 193 -2.80 25.11 24.13
C ALA A 193 -2.09 26.44 24.51
N PRO A 194 -2.81 27.42 25.09
CA PRO A 194 -2.45 28.83 25.05
C PRO A 194 -1.35 29.21 26.03
N ALA A 195 -0.54 30.18 25.59
CA ALA A 195 0.39 30.93 26.41
C ALA A 195 -0.36 31.70 27.51
N GLY A 196 -0.53 31.08 28.67
CA GLY A 196 -0.91 31.76 29.91
C GLY A 196 0.30 32.52 30.45
N SER A 197 0.32 33.84 30.24
CA SER A 197 1.29 34.75 30.86
C SER A 197 1.11 34.76 32.39
N PRO A 198 2.16 34.62 33.21
CA PRO A 198 2.06 34.99 34.61
C PRO A 198 2.15 36.51 34.72
N ALA A 199 1.00 37.12 35.03
CA ALA A 199 0.88 38.53 35.36
C ALA A 199 1.76 38.86 36.57
N ALA A 200 2.50 39.97 36.46
CA ALA A 200 3.29 40.56 37.52
C ALA A 200 2.43 40.90 38.74
N VAL A 201 2.77 40.33 39.90
CA VAL A 201 2.31 40.82 41.21
C VAL A 201 3.44 41.69 41.77
N ARG A 202 3.18 42.99 41.85
CA ARG A 202 4.00 43.97 42.57
C ARG A 202 3.70 43.83 44.07
N ALA A 203 4.76 43.82 44.88
CA ALA A 203 4.73 44.19 46.30
C ALA A 203 5.74 45.32 46.49
#